data_AF-A0A947URD4-F1
#
_entry.id   AF-A0A947URD4-F1
#
_cell.length_a   1.000
_cell.length_b   1.000
_cell.length_c   1.000
_cell.angle_alpha   90.00
_cell.angle_beta   90.00
_cell.angle_gamma   90.00
#
_symmetry.space_group_name_H-M   'P 1'
#
loop_
_entity.id
_entity.type
_entity.pdbx_description
1 polymer ?
#
loop_
_entity_poly.entity_id
_entity_poly.type
_entity_poly.pdbx_seq_one_letter_code
_entity_poly.pdbx_strand_id
1 'polypeptide(L)'
;MRTLQIVAGLFAWGVSLQASAYSIDANMADWGVTRTGSVADWTANASVKGWVVEDQTGGVNTRLTPGYGGQAYDAEALYLDYDAQYLYLALVTGHNPLTQNGGNHYAPGDFAIDFGRNGSYEFGLETTGSNGKTQGGLYAVSLWGAGLWGAANEGPTSILAGDLLGLGEVAYTTTGVANMGVHVADPHFFYEARIPVALFGTYWGADAFDVHWTMSCANDSLKVDAVPGASVPEPGTLALLPLGLLGMIGLARRRRA
;
A
#
# COMPACT_ATOMS: atom_id res chain seq x y z
N MET A 1 36.79 35.08 46.32
CA MET A 1 36.15 35.05 44.99
C MET A 1 36.30 33.65 44.42
N ARG A 2 35.22 32.86 44.37
CA ARG A 2 35.18 31.59 43.61
C ARG A 2 33.86 31.56 42.87
N THR A 3 33.94 31.83 41.58
CA THR A 3 32.83 31.88 40.63
C THR A 3 32.42 30.45 40.29
N LEU A 4 31.16 30.11 40.60
CA LEU A 4 30.56 28.83 40.27
C LEU A 4 30.14 28.90 38.79
N GLN A 5 30.84 28.20 37.90
CA GLN A 5 30.41 28.06 36.51
C GLN A 5 29.41 26.89 36.40
N ILE A 6 28.14 27.23 36.16
CA ILE A 6 27.09 26.27 35.79
C ILE A 6 27.23 26.03 34.28
N VAL A 7 27.69 24.84 33.90
CA VAL A 7 27.66 24.39 32.51
C VAL A 7 26.26 23.83 32.24
N ALA A 8 25.43 24.61 31.54
CA ALA A 8 24.17 24.14 30.99
C ALA A 8 24.46 23.29 29.74
N GLY A 9 24.35 21.96 29.87
CA GLY A 9 24.42 21.06 28.72
C GLY A 9 23.13 21.11 27.92
N LEU A 10 23.17 21.67 26.70
CA LEU A 10 22.11 21.48 25.72
C LEU A 10 22.11 20.00 25.28
N PHE A 11 21.10 19.25 25.70
CA PHE A 11 20.75 17.99 25.07
C PHE A 11 20.03 18.30 23.76
N ALA A 12 20.76 18.23 22.64
CA ALA A 12 20.15 18.21 21.31
C ALA A 12 19.49 16.85 21.11
N TRP A 13 18.17 16.81 21.19
CA TRP A 13 17.39 15.65 20.75
C TRP A 13 17.45 15.64 19.23
N GLY A 14 18.31 14.79 18.67
CA GLY A 14 18.32 14.51 17.24
C GLY A 14 17.01 13.82 16.87
N VAL A 15 16.08 14.57 16.27
CA VAL A 15 14.91 14.00 15.63
C VAL A 15 15.41 13.29 14.37
N SER A 16 15.58 11.97 14.42
CA SER A 16 15.81 11.16 13.23
C SER A 16 14.53 11.20 12.41
N LEU A 17 14.53 11.95 11.31
CA LEU A 17 13.51 11.82 10.28
C LEU A 17 13.73 10.45 9.63
N GLN A 18 12.82 9.50 9.85
CA GLN A 18 12.81 8.27 9.07
C GLN A 18 12.50 8.67 7.61
N ALA A 19 13.37 8.26 6.68
CA ALA A 19 13.10 8.42 5.26
C ALA A 19 12.00 7.43 4.86
N SER A 20 11.02 7.89 4.08
CA SER A 20 10.02 7.01 3.45
C SER A 20 10.73 6.01 2.56
N ALA A 21 10.35 4.73 2.63
CA ALA A 21 10.94 3.68 1.80
C ALA A 21 10.63 3.89 0.30
N TYR A 22 9.45 4.44 0.00
CA TYR A 22 8.95 4.67 -1.35
C TYR A 22 8.59 6.15 -1.59
N SER A 23 8.71 6.60 -2.83
CA SER A 23 8.23 7.88 -3.35
C SER A 23 6.87 7.64 -4.00
N ILE A 24 5.82 8.37 -3.58
CA ILE A 24 4.49 8.19 -4.17
C ILE A 24 4.34 9.15 -5.35
N ASP A 25 4.83 8.74 -6.52
CA ASP A 25 4.88 9.59 -7.72
C ASP A 25 4.40 8.90 -9.01
N ALA A 26 3.79 7.73 -8.86
CA ALA A 26 3.33 6.85 -9.92
C ALA A 26 4.48 6.37 -10.81
N ASN A 27 5.60 5.99 -10.19
CA ASN A 27 6.77 5.42 -10.85
C ASN A 27 7.23 4.15 -10.13
N MET A 28 7.12 3.02 -10.81
CA MET A 28 7.39 1.72 -10.20
C MET A 28 8.89 1.39 -9.99
N ALA A 29 9.81 2.32 -10.27
CA ALA A 29 11.24 2.06 -10.25
C ALA A 29 11.78 1.76 -8.84
N ASP A 30 11.25 2.40 -7.80
CA ASP A 30 11.61 2.13 -6.41
C ASP A 30 10.98 0.83 -5.86
N TRP A 31 10.04 0.21 -6.61
CA TRP A 31 9.55 -1.16 -6.40
C TRP A 31 10.39 -2.22 -7.10
N GLY A 32 11.34 -1.82 -7.95
CA GLY A 32 12.18 -2.73 -8.74
C GLY A 32 11.59 -3.14 -10.07
N VAL A 33 10.38 -2.67 -10.35
CA VAL A 33 9.69 -2.93 -11.60
C VAL A 33 10.39 -2.15 -12.69
N THR A 34 10.76 -2.85 -13.76
CA THR A 34 11.49 -2.26 -14.88
C THR A 34 10.63 -2.24 -16.13
N ARG A 35 11.15 -1.61 -17.19
CA ARG A 35 10.43 -1.39 -18.45
C ARG A 35 11.35 -1.75 -19.61
N THR A 36 11.79 -3.00 -19.65
CA THR A 36 12.74 -3.54 -20.63
C THR A 36 12.05 -4.31 -21.75
N GLY A 37 10.74 -4.55 -21.63
CA GLY A 37 9.96 -5.36 -22.55
C GLY A 37 10.18 -6.86 -22.34
N SER A 38 10.25 -7.30 -21.08
CA SER A 38 10.45 -8.71 -20.74
C SER A 38 9.62 -9.13 -19.53
N VAL A 39 9.40 -10.45 -19.36
CA VAL A 39 8.72 -10.99 -18.15
C VAL A 39 9.41 -10.62 -16.83
N ALA A 40 10.71 -10.28 -16.87
CA ALA A 40 11.46 -9.87 -15.69
C ALA A 40 11.08 -8.46 -15.21
N ASP A 41 10.42 -7.66 -16.06
CA ASP A 41 9.96 -6.31 -15.73
C ASP A 41 9.08 -6.30 -14.48
N TRP A 42 8.29 -7.35 -14.28
CA TRP A 42 7.37 -7.51 -13.17
C TRP A 42 8.03 -7.88 -11.83
N THR A 43 9.32 -8.18 -11.82
CA THR A 43 10.02 -8.69 -10.62
C THR A 43 10.27 -7.57 -9.63
N ALA A 44 9.69 -7.68 -8.44
CA ALA A 44 9.88 -6.71 -7.37
C ALA A 44 11.29 -6.76 -6.76
N ASN A 45 11.68 -5.67 -6.06
CA ASN A 45 12.84 -5.66 -5.17
C ASN A 45 12.78 -6.79 -4.15
N ALA A 46 13.94 -7.25 -3.68
CA ALA A 46 14.03 -8.18 -2.57
C ALA A 46 13.44 -7.67 -1.24
N SER A 47 13.22 -6.36 -1.09
CA SER A 47 12.60 -5.76 0.10
C SER A 47 11.08 -5.82 0.08
N VAL A 48 10.45 -5.93 -1.09
CA VAL A 48 8.99 -5.99 -1.23
C VAL A 48 8.47 -7.26 -0.57
N LYS A 49 7.48 -7.10 0.31
CA LYS A 49 7.04 -8.16 1.23
C LYS A 49 5.99 -9.08 0.64
N GLY A 50 5.22 -8.60 -0.33
CA GLY A 50 4.26 -9.40 -1.06
C GLY A 50 4.01 -8.81 -2.43
N TRP A 51 3.86 -9.67 -3.44
CA TRP A 51 3.46 -9.25 -4.76
C TRP A 51 2.83 -10.42 -5.52
N VAL A 52 2.00 -10.08 -6.51
CA VAL A 52 1.37 -11.02 -7.44
C VAL A 52 1.37 -10.40 -8.82
N VAL A 53 1.49 -11.25 -9.85
CA VAL A 53 1.46 -10.84 -11.26
C VAL A 53 0.54 -11.79 -12.03
N GLU A 54 -0.36 -11.20 -12.82
CA GLU A 54 -1.21 -11.84 -13.81
C GLU A 54 -1.23 -10.98 -15.08
N ASP A 55 -0.23 -11.16 -15.96
CA ASP A 55 -0.09 -10.37 -17.19
C ASP A 55 -0.89 -11.04 -18.34
N GLN A 56 -2.06 -10.49 -18.70
CA GLN A 56 -2.93 -11.00 -19.77
C GLN A 56 -3.30 -9.93 -20.82
N THR A 57 -2.72 -10.06 -22.02
CA THR A 57 -3.05 -9.15 -23.14
C THR A 57 -4.24 -9.60 -23.99
N GLY A 58 -4.87 -8.65 -24.66
CA GLY A 58 -5.70 -8.89 -25.83
C GLY A 58 -6.82 -7.86 -26.03
N GLY A 59 -7.69 -8.11 -27.02
CA GLY A 59 -8.88 -7.28 -27.25
C GLY A 59 -10.04 -7.59 -26.30
N VAL A 60 -11.15 -6.87 -26.44
CA VAL A 60 -12.35 -6.97 -25.58
C VAL A 60 -12.93 -8.39 -25.41
N ASN A 61 -12.70 -9.30 -26.36
CA ASN A 61 -13.17 -10.69 -26.29
C ASN A 61 -12.18 -11.64 -25.60
N THR A 62 -11.08 -11.11 -25.06
CA THR A 62 -10.09 -11.88 -24.32
C THR A 62 -10.59 -12.10 -22.90
N ARG A 63 -10.50 -13.36 -22.45
CA ARG A 63 -11.00 -13.79 -21.17
C ARG A 63 -10.05 -13.32 -20.07
N LEU A 64 -10.64 -12.65 -19.10
CA LEU A 64 -10.06 -12.31 -17.80
C LEU A 64 -10.84 -13.13 -16.78
N THR A 65 -10.28 -13.59 -15.67
CA THR A 65 -11.11 -14.41 -14.76
C THR A 65 -11.81 -13.47 -13.78
N PRO A 66 -13.16 -13.39 -13.79
CA PRO A 66 -14.14 -14.30 -14.38
C PRO A 66 -14.75 -13.80 -15.70
N GLY A 67 -14.47 -12.56 -16.09
CA GLY A 67 -15.09 -11.87 -17.21
C GLY A 67 -14.29 -11.82 -18.52
N TYR A 68 -14.41 -10.68 -19.18
CA TYR A 68 -13.75 -10.39 -20.46
C TYR A 68 -13.44 -8.90 -20.52
N GLY A 69 -12.41 -8.53 -21.26
CA GLY A 69 -12.08 -7.12 -21.47
C GLY A 69 -10.72 -6.87 -22.09
N GLY A 70 -9.81 -7.86 -22.01
CA GLY A 70 -8.43 -7.73 -22.46
C GLY A 70 -7.72 -6.57 -21.75
N GLN A 71 -6.74 -5.97 -22.43
CA GLN A 71 -5.83 -4.98 -21.83
C GLN A 71 -6.55 -3.87 -21.06
N ALA A 72 -7.67 -3.35 -21.57
CA ALA A 72 -8.40 -2.24 -20.93
C ALA A 72 -9.04 -2.59 -19.57
N TYR A 73 -9.06 -3.86 -19.19
CA TYR A 73 -9.63 -4.36 -17.94
C TYR A 73 -8.71 -5.40 -17.26
N ASP A 74 -7.43 -5.43 -17.63
CA ASP A 74 -6.44 -6.38 -17.10
C ASP A 74 -5.78 -5.82 -15.82
N ALA A 75 -5.84 -6.59 -14.73
CA ALA A 75 -5.17 -6.29 -13.48
C ALA A 75 -3.84 -7.07 -13.45
N GLU A 76 -2.73 -6.38 -13.67
CA GLU A 76 -1.50 -7.05 -14.11
C GLU A 76 -0.53 -7.36 -12.99
N ALA A 77 -0.33 -6.44 -12.05
CA ALA A 77 0.56 -6.66 -10.92
C ALA A 77 0.16 -5.84 -9.70
N LEU A 78 0.22 -6.44 -8.52
CA LEU A 78 -0.03 -5.78 -7.24
C LEU A 78 1.16 -6.02 -6.32
N TYR A 79 1.69 -4.96 -5.73
CA TYR A 79 2.86 -4.96 -4.87
C TYR A 79 2.53 -4.36 -3.52
N LEU A 80 3.16 -4.91 -2.49
CA LEU A 80 2.94 -4.54 -1.11
C LEU A 80 4.24 -4.56 -0.32
N ASP A 81 4.48 -3.47 0.39
CA ASP A 81 5.50 -3.37 1.42
C ASP A 81 4.97 -2.52 2.58
N TYR A 82 5.65 -2.51 3.71
CA TYR A 82 5.32 -1.66 4.84
C TYR A 82 6.53 -1.44 5.72
N ASP A 83 6.52 -0.34 6.47
CA ASP A 83 7.48 -0.09 7.53
C ASP A 83 6.75 0.24 8.85
N ALA A 84 7.45 0.91 9.77
CA ALA A 84 6.88 1.30 11.05
C ALA A 84 5.84 2.43 10.96
N GLN A 85 5.79 3.15 9.83
CA GLN A 85 4.98 4.35 9.64
C GLN A 85 3.92 4.17 8.57
N TYR A 86 4.22 3.43 7.49
CA TYR A 86 3.34 3.34 6.32
C TYR A 86 3.16 1.91 5.83
N LEU A 87 1.94 1.62 5.37
CA LEU A 87 1.66 0.57 4.40
C LEU A 87 1.82 1.17 3.01
N TYR A 88 2.61 0.55 2.16
CA TYR A 88 2.86 0.95 0.78
C TYR A 88 2.19 -0.04 -0.16
N LEU A 89 1.49 0.47 -1.17
CA LEU A 89 0.82 -0.33 -2.20
C LEU A 89 1.20 0.22 -3.56
N ALA A 90 1.41 -0.66 -4.53
CA ALA A 90 1.51 -0.27 -5.92
C ALA A 90 0.79 -1.26 -6.84
N LEU A 91 0.12 -0.74 -7.86
CA LEU A 91 -0.65 -1.51 -8.82
C LEU A 91 -0.22 -1.14 -10.23
N VAL A 92 -0.07 -2.15 -11.07
CA VAL A 92 -0.01 -2.02 -12.52
C VAL A 92 -1.27 -2.66 -13.11
N THR A 93 -1.92 -1.95 -14.01
CA THR A 93 -3.14 -2.42 -14.70
C THR A 93 -3.22 -1.78 -16.07
N GLY A 94 -3.78 -2.47 -17.06
CA GLY A 94 -4.13 -1.84 -18.34
C GLY A 94 -5.39 -0.96 -18.26
N HIS A 95 -6.07 -0.93 -17.11
CA HIS A 95 -7.27 -0.14 -16.89
C HIS A 95 -6.95 1.35 -16.65
N ASN A 96 -7.54 2.22 -17.47
CA ASN A 96 -7.28 3.66 -17.40
C ASN A 96 -7.95 4.31 -16.16
N PRO A 97 -7.21 5.03 -15.29
CA PRO A 97 -7.74 5.70 -14.10
C PRO A 97 -8.81 6.75 -14.37
N LEU A 98 -8.86 7.26 -15.60
CA LEU A 98 -9.82 8.28 -16.01
C LEU A 98 -11.11 7.69 -16.60
N THR A 99 -11.25 6.36 -16.64
CA THR A 99 -12.47 5.70 -17.12
C THR A 99 -13.62 6.06 -16.19
N GLN A 100 -14.66 6.69 -16.74
CA GLN A 100 -15.87 7.02 -15.99
C GLN A 100 -16.86 5.85 -16.03
N ASN A 101 -17.60 5.68 -14.95
CA ASN A 101 -18.64 4.66 -14.88
C ASN A 101 -19.85 5.10 -15.73
N GLY A 102 -20.25 4.31 -16.72
CA GLY A 102 -21.37 4.63 -17.60
C GLY A 102 -21.50 3.69 -18.80
N GLY A 103 -22.73 3.21 -19.07
CA GLY A 103 -22.98 2.25 -20.15
C GLY A 103 -22.19 0.97 -19.94
N ASN A 104 -21.32 0.63 -20.90
CA ASN A 104 -20.41 -0.53 -20.83
C ASN A 104 -18.97 -0.14 -20.40
N HIS A 105 -18.80 1.03 -19.79
CA HIS A 105 -17.55 1.50 -19.21
C HIS A 105 -17.65 1.46 -17.68
N TYR A 106 -16.62 0.91 -17.05
CA TYR A 106 -16.56 0.72 -15.61
C TYR A 106 -15.39 1.50 -15.08
N ALA A 107 -15.60 2.24 -13.99
CA ALA A 107 -14.55 3.03 -13.38
C ALA A 107 -13.51 2.13 -12.68
N PRO A 108 -12.32 2.67 -12.37
CA PRO A 108 -11.37 2.02 -11.48
C PRO A 108 -12.01 1.71 -10.13
N GLY A 109 -11.43 0.73 -9.43
CA GLY A 109 -11.82 0.43 -8.06
C GLY A 109 -10.82 0.95 -7.04
N ASP A 110 -11.08 0.58 -5.80
CA ASP A 110 -10.34 0.99 -4.61
C ASP A 110 -9.53 -0.19 -4.05
N PHE A 111 -8.46 0.10 -3.31
CA PHE A 111 -7.77 -0.97 -2.60
C PHE A 111 -8.61 -1.40 -1.41
N ALA A 112 -8.82 -2.71 -1.27
CA ALA A 112 -9.50 -3.30 -0.13
C ALA A 112 -8.52 -4.10 0.72
N ILE A 113 -8.63 -3.95 2.05
CA ILE A 113 -7.70 -4.51 3.02
C ILE A 113 -8.49 -5.38 4.00
N ASP A 114 -8.14 -6.67 4.08
CA ASP A 114 -8.79 -7.69 4.92
C ASP A 114 -7.84 -8.11 6.04
N PHE A 115 -8.05 -7.57 7.24
CA PHE A 115 -7.30 -7.98 8.43
C PHE A 115 -7.90 -9.26 9.01
N GLY A 116 -7.04 -10.25 9.27
CA GLY A 116 -7.48 -11.56 9.72
C GLY A 116 -7.91 -12.49 8.59
N ARG A 117 -7.92 -12.01 7.33
CA ARG A 117 -8.05 -12.83 6.11
C ARG A 117 -9.34 -13.64 6.09
N ASN A 118 -10.44 -12.98 6.47
CA ASN A 118 -11.74 -13.61 6.69
C ASN A 118 -12.73 -13.33 5.55
N GLY A 119 -12.33 -12.53 4.56
CA GLY A 119 -13.14 -12.10 3.41
C GLY A 119 -14.01 -10.87 3.65
N SER A 120 -13.91 -10.20 4.80
CA SER A 120 -14.81 -9.11 5.21
C SER A 120 -14.27 -7.69 4.95
N TYR A 121 -13.02 -7.53 4.49
CA TYR A 121 -12.40 -6.27 4.06
C TYR A 121 -12.79 -5.05 4.89
N GLU A 122 -12.19 -4.89 6.06
CA GLU A 122 -12.55 -3.86 7.04
C GLU A 122 -12.17 -2.44 6.58
N PHE A 123 -11.15 -2.30 5.73
CA PHE A 123 -10.64 -1.01 5.30
C PHE A 123 -10.51 -0.88 3.80
N GLY A 124 -10.67 0.34 3.31
CA GLY A 124 -10.52 0.68 1.91
C GLY A 124 -9.77 1.99 1.72
N LEU A 125 -8.87 2.03 0.73
CA LEU A 125 -8.20 3.26 0.30
C LEU A 125 -8.78 3.70 -1.06
N GLU A 126 -9.38 4.89 -1.07
CA GLU A 126 -9.92 5.51 -2.28
C GLU A 126 -8.80 5.90 -3.25
N THR A 127 -8.87 5.43 -4.49
CA THR A 127 -7.77 5.63 -5.46
C THR A 127 -7.92 6.89 -6.31
N THR A 128 -9.12 7.20 -6.79
CA THR A 128 -9.33 8.21 -7.85
C THR A 128 -10.30 9.32 -7.45
N GLY A 129 -11.14 9.09 -6.45
CA GLY A 129 -12.27 9.94 -6.09
C GLY A 129 -13.46 9.83 -7.05
N SER A 130 -13.42 8.89 -8.02
CA SER A 130 -14.42 8.78 -9.08
C SER A 130 -15.81 8.35 -8.57
N ASN A 131 -15.87 7.70 -7.42
CA ASN A 131 -17.11 7.30 -6.73
C ASN A 131 -17.66 8.38 -5.77
N GLY A 132 -17.04 9.58 -5.73
CA GLY A 132 -17.42 10.69 -4.85
C GLY A 132 -16.81 10.65 -3.45
N LYS A 133 -15.93 9.68 -3.14
CA LYS A 133 -15.08 9.68 -1.95
C LYS A 133 -13.83 10.55 -2.17
N THR A 134 -13.11 10.82 -1.09
CA THR A 134 -11.89 11.64 -1.15
C THR A 134 -10.72 10.80 -1.64
N GLN A 135 -10.08 11.15 -2.75
CA GLN A 135 -8.84 10.51 -3.21
C GLN A 135 -7.81 10.44 -2.08
N GLY A 136 -7.23 9.25 -1.86
CA GLY A 136 -6.31 8.98 -0.76
C GLY A 136 -6.99 8.84 0.61
N GLY A 137 -8.32 8.93 0.69
CA GLY A 137 -9.05 8.70 1.92
C GLY A 137 -9.01 7.22 2.30
N LEU A 138 -8.56 6.94 3.53
CA LEU A 138 -8.69 5.63 4.13
C LEU A 138 -10.01 5.57 4.92
N TYR A 139 -10.86 4.61 4.59
CA TYR A 139 -12.16 4.42 5.20
C TYR A 139 -12.21 3.13 6.00
N ALA A 140 -12.87 3.15 7.17
CA ALA A 140 -13.46 1.95 7.75
C ALA A 140 -14.74 1.65 6.97
N VAL A 141 -14.73 0.60 6.16
CA VAL A 141 -15.75 0.38 5.13
C VAL A 141 -16.93 -0.38 5.71
N SER A 142 -18.14 0.15 5.53
CA SER A 142 -19.39 -0.48 5.95
C SER A 142 -20.21 -1.02 4.77
N LEU A 143 -19.89 -0.59 3.55
CA LEU A 143 -20.51 -1.10 2.34
C LEU A 143 -19.55 -1.02 1.15
N TRP A 144 -19.32 -2.16 0.52
CA TRP A 144 -18.53 -2.32 -0.70
C TRP A 144 -19.41 -2.44 -1.95
N GLY A 145 -18.89 -1.95 -3.08
CA GLY A 145 -19.34 -2.34 -4.41
C GLY A 145 -18.94 -3.78 -4.73
N ALA A 146 -19.69 -4.43 -5.61
CA ALA A 146 -19.65 -5.88 -5.81
C ALA A 146 -19.41 -6.31 -7.27
N GLY A 147 -19.16 -5.36 -8.18
CA GLY A 147 -18.98 -5.65 -9.60
C GLY A 147 -20.20 -6.29 -10.29
N LEU A 148 -19.97 -6.85 -11.48
CA LEU A 148 -20.99 -7.57 -12.26
C LEU A 148 -21.26 -8.97 -11.72
N TRP A 149 -20.31 -9.53 -10.98
CA TRP A 149 -20.31 -10.93 -10.55
C TRP A 149 -20.73 -11.09 -9.09
N GLY A 150 -20.94 -10.00 -8.36
CA GLY A 150 -21.20 -10.02 -6.92
C GLY A 150 -19.92 -10.19 -6.10
N ALA A 151 -19.97 -9.73 -4.84
CA ALA A 151 -18.80 -9.64 -3.96
C ALA A 151 -18.17 -11.00 -3.61
N ALA A 152 -18.93 -12.09 -3.73
CA ALA A 152 -18.46 -13.44 -3.43
C ALA A 152 -17.54 -14.05 -4.50
N ASN A 153 -17.53 -13.50 -5.72
CA ASN A 153 -16.75 -14.07 -6.82
C ASN A 153 -15.35 -13.44 -6.91
N GLU A 154 -15.28 -12.11 -6.93
CA GLU A 154 -14.02 -11.38 -7.16
C GLU A 154 -13.69 -10.38 -6.07
N GLY A 155 -14.43 -10.35 -4.96
CA GLY A 155 -14.19 -9.41 -3.89
C GLY A 155 -14.79 -8.01 -4.13
N PRO A 156 -14.45 -7.06 -3.25
CA PRO A 156 -15.01 -5.71 -3.26
C PRO A 156 -14.38 -4.82 -4.33
N THR A 157 -15.19 -3.98 -4.99
CA THR A 157 -14.71 -3.10 -6.06
C THR A 157 -14.42 -1.67 -5.59
N SER A 158 -15.36 -1.06 -4.88
CA SER A 158 -15.31 0.38 -4.57
C SER A 158 -16.02 0.73 -3.27
N ILE A 159 -15.56 1.78 -2.60
CA ILE A 159 -16.05 2.19 -1.30
C ILE A 159 -17.39 2.93 -1.47
N LEU A 160 -18.51 2.29 -1.14
CA LEU A 160 -19.84 2.91 -1.22
C LEU A 160 -20.19 3.67 0.06
N ALA A 161 -19.91 3.07 1.22
CA ALA A 161 -20.15 3.68 2.53
C ALA A 161 -19.07 3.28 3.54
N GLY A 162 -18.83 4.17 4.51
CA GLY A 162 -17.79 4.00 5.51
C GLY A 162 -17.41 5.32 6.14
N ASP A 163 -16.68 5.25 7.25
CA ASP A 163 -16.19 6.41 7.99
C ASP A 163 -14.76 6.73 7.54
N LEU A 164 -14.50 7.99 7.17
CA LEU A 164 -13.15 8.45 6.83
C LEU A 164 -12.29 8.48 8.10
N LEU A 165 -11.21 7.70 8.12
CA LEU A 165 -10.28 7.63 9.24
C LEU A 165 -9.14 8.63 9.11
N GLY A 166 -8.73 8.93 7.88
CA GLY A 166 -7.63 9.84 7.58
C GLY A 166 -7.23 9.77 6.11
N LEU A 167 -6.14 10.46 5.78
CA LEU A 167 -5.60 10.50 4.44
C LEU A 167 -4.28 9.72 4.38
N GLY A 168 -4.21 8.82 3.40
CA GLY A 168 -2.97 8.43 2.76
C GLY A 168 -2.61 9.39 1.63
N GLU A 169 -1.57 9.04 0.91
CA GLU A 169 -1.18 9.69 -0.34
C GLU A 169 -1.32 8.69 -1.47
N VAL A 170 -1.85 9.15 -2.61
CA VAL A 170 -2.05 8.33 -3.81
C VAL A 170 -1.60 9.11 -5.03
N ALA A 171 -0.79 8.48 -5.87
CA ALA A 171 -0.43 8.96 -7.20
C ALA A 171 -0.83 7.91 -8.25
N TYR A 172 -1.21 8.35 -9.43
CA TYR A 172 -1.44 7.46 -10.57
C TYR A 172 -1.08 8.13 -11.90
N THR A 173 -0.71 7.33 -12.90
CA THR A 173 -0.45 7.83 -14.24
C THR A 173 -1.76 8.08 -14.99
N THR A 174 -1.86 9.18 -15.74
CA THR A 174 -3.04 9.48 -16.59
C THR A 174 -2.79 9.20 -18.06
N THR A 175 -1.56 8.85 -18.41
CA THR A 175 -1.13 8.46 -19.75
C THR A 175 -0.54 7.06 -19.64
N GLY A 176 -0.95 6.17 -20.55
CA GLY A 176 -0.46 4.79 -20.58
C GLY A 176 1.06 4.76 -20.78
N VAL A 177 1.71 3.92 -19.98
CA VAL A 177 3.14 3.63 -20.02
C VAL A 177 3.33 2.33 -20.78
N ALA A 178 4.25 2.33 -21.75
CA ALA A 178 4.54 1.17 -22.57
C ALA A 178 5.90 0.54 -22.20
N ASN A 179 6.29 -0.48 -22.96
CA ASN A 179 7.56 -1.21 -22.86
C ASN A 179 7.71 -2.01 -21.56
N MET A 180 6.62 -2.61 -21.09
CA MET A 180 6.57 -3.48 -19.92
C MET A 180 6.05 -4.86 -20.30
N GLY A 181 6.49 -5.88 -19.55
CA GLY A 181 6.12 -7.25 -19.82
C GLY A 181 6.52 -7.69 -21.23
N VAL A 182 5.97 -8.82 -21.68
CA VAL A 182 6.23 -9.30 -23.05
C VAL A 182 5.41 -8.53 -24.10
N HIS A 183 4.39 -7.80 -23.67
CA HIS A 183 3.46 -7.06 -24.52
C HIS A 183 3.81 -5.58 -24.60
N VAL A 184 5.00 -5.28 -25.11
CA VAL A 184 5.66 -3.95 -25.06
C VAL A 184 4.87 -2.76 -25.61
N ALA A 185 3.83 -2.99 -26.42
CA ALA A 185 3.01 -1.95 -27.02
C ALA A 185 1.75 -1.62 -26.20
N ASP A 186 1.43 -2.44 -25.20
CA ASP A 186 0.23 -2.26 -24.41
C ASP A 186 0.38 -1.07 -23.44
N PRO A 187 -0.69 -0.28 -23.26
CA PRO A 187 -0.69 0.78 -22.27
C PRO A 187 -0.93 0.22 -20.88
N HIS A 188 -0.01 0.53 -19.97
CA HIS A 188 -0.12 0.22 -18.55
C HIS A 188 -0.27 1.50 -17.72
N PHE A 189 -1.08 1.44 -16.67
CA PHE A 189 -1.32 2.52 -15.74
C PHE A 189 -0.82 2.10 -14.36
N PHE A 190 -0.15 3.03 -13.69
CA PHE A 190 0.40 2.78 -12.37
C PHE A 190 -0.42 3.52 -11.33
N TYR A 191 -0.61 2.87 -10.19
CA TYR A 191 -1.05 3.49 -8.97
C TYR A 191 0.01 3.22 -7.91
N GLU A 192 0.28 4.22 -7.09
CA GLU A 192 1.09 4.09 -5.90
C GLU A 192 0.36 4.75 -4.74
N ALA A 193 0.48 4.15 -3.58
CA ALA A 193 -0.09 4.67 -2.36
C ALA A 193 0.79 4.43 -1.15
N ARG A 194 0.70 5.36 -0.19
CA ARG A 194 1.12 5.11 1.20
C ARG A 194 0.02 5.48 2.17
N ILE A 195 -0.18 4.63 3.16
CA ILE A 195 -1.22 4.77 4.19
C ILE A 195 -0.54 4.80 5.55
N PRO A 196 -0.72 5.84 6.38
CA PRO A 196 -0.19 5.85 7.74
C PRO A 196 -0.75 4.68 8.55
N VAL A 197 0.12 3.80 9.05
CA VAL A 197 -0.31 2.55 9.72
C VAL A 197 -1.07 2.81 11.02
N ALA A 198 -0.84 3.98 11.63
CA ALA A 198 -1.57 4.43 12.81
C ALA A 198 -3.09 4.56 12.58
N LEU A 199 -3.54 4.73 11.33
CA LEU A 199 -4.97 4.82 11.01
C LEU A 199 -5.69 3.48 11.17
N PHE A 200 -4.98 2.35 11.06
CA PHE A 200 -5.56 1.01 11.29
C PHE A 200 -5.72 0.69 12.79
N GLY A 201 -5.18 1.51 13.69
CA GLY A 201 -5.31 1.34 15.13
C GLY A 201 -4.84 -0.05 15.59
N THR A 202 -5.71 -0.77 16.30
CA THR A 202 -5.39 -2.10 16.87
C THR A 202 -5.32 -3.22 15.84
N TYR A 203 -5.77 -3.01 14.60
CA TYR A 203 -5.67 -4.01 13.54
C TYR A 203 -4.22 -4.18 13.07
N TRP A 204 -3.43 -3.10 13.10
CA TRP A 204 -2.05 -3.15 12.65
C TRP A 204 -1.18 -4.01 13.55
N GLY A 205 -0.60 -5.08 13.00
CA GLY A 205 0.28 -6.00 13.71
C GLY A 205 -0.42 -7.03 14.59
N ALA A 206 -1.75 -7.06 14.63
CA ALA A 206 -2.51 -8.09 15.35
C ALA A 206 -2.56 -9.40 14.56
N ASP A 207 -2.94 -9.32 13.29
CA ASP A 207 -3.11 -10.46 12.40
C ASP A 207 -2.42 -10.22 11.05
N ALA A 208 -2.27 -11.29 10.27
CA ALA A 208 -1.95 -11.17 8.85
C ALA A 208 -3.11 -10.47 8.12
N PHE A 209 -2.81 -9.84 6.99
CA PHE A 209 -3.82 -9.19 6.17
C PHE A 209 -3.58 -9.47 4.69
N ASP A 210 -4.65 -9.36 3.92
CA ASP A 210 -4.63 -9.42 2.46
C ASP A 210 -4.95 -8.05 1.87
N VAL A 211 -4.38 -7.76 0.70
CA VAL A 211 -4.76 -6.57 -0.08
C VAL A 211 -5.28 -7.02 -1.42
N HIS A 212 -6.42 -6.46 -1.78
CA HIS A 212 -7.16 -6.77 -2.98
C HIS A 212 -7.39 -5.51 -3.81
N TRP A 213 -7.38 -5.67 -5.13
CA TRP A 213 -7.84 -4.66 -6.05
C TRP A 213 -8.55 -5.27 -7.25
N THR A 214 -9.62 -4.61 -7.68
CA THR A 214 -10.30 -4.88 -8.94
C THR A 214 -10.99 -3.60 -9.41
N MET A 215 -11.28 -3.48 -10.71
CA MET A 215 -12.10 -2.38 -11.23
C MET A 215 -13.59 -2.57 -10.97
N SER A 216 -14.41 -1.55 -11.25
CA SER A 216 -15.84 -1.54 -10.91
C SER A 216 -16.71 -2.63 -11.56
N CYS A 217 -16.27 -3.28 -12.65
CA CYS A 217 -16.98 -4.46 -13.19
C CYS A 217 -16.58 -5.77 -12.53
N ALA A 218 -15.43 -5.80 -11.86
CA ALA A 218 -14.79 -7.00 -11.35
C ALA A 218 -14.54 -8.09 -12.40
N ASN A 219 -14.17 -7.72 -13.63
CA ASN A 219 -13.88 -8.71 -14.68
C ASN A 219 -12.53 -9.38 -14.54
N ASP A 220 -11.67 -8.81 -13.70
CA ASP A 220 -10.35 -9.29 -13.37
C ASP A 220 -9.93 -8.77 -11.99
N SER A 221 -9.11 -9.49 -11.24
CA SER A 221 -8.74 -9.06 -9.90
C SER A 221 -7.38 -9.58 -9.45
N LEU A 222 -6.73 -8.83 -8.57
CA LEU A 222 -5.50 -9.26 -7.91
C LEU A 222 -5.69 -9.24 -6.40
N LYS A 223 -5.08 -10.22 -5.76
CA LYS A 223 -4.97 -10.28 -4.30
C LYS A 223 -3.56 -10.70 -3.91
N VAL A 224 -2.90 -9.88 -3.10
CA VAL A 224 -1.66 -10.26 -2.42
C VAL A 224 -2.05 -10.94 -1.11
N ASP A 225 -1.85 -12.25 -1.08
CA ASP A 225 -2.15 -13.09 0.07
C ASP A 225 -0.99 -13.16 1.08
N ALA A 226 -1.34 -13.33 2.36
CA ALA A 226 -0.46 -13.84 3.41
C ALA A 226 0.72 -12.95 3.82
N VAL A 227 0.47 -11.65 3.97
CA VAL A 227 1.47 -10.75 4.53
C VAL A 227 1.52 -10.93 6.06
N PRO A 228 2.66 -11.33 6.67
CA PRO A 228 2.76 -11.45 8.11
C PRO A 228 2.37 -10.13 8.77
N GLY A 229 1.54 -10.21 9.82
CA GLY A 229 1.20 -9.05 10.64
C GLY A 229 2.50 -8.33 11.01
N ALA A 230 2.58 -7.05 10.68
CA ALA A 230 3.78 -6.25 10.88
C ALA A 230 4.24 -6.39 12.33
N SER A 231 5.37 -7.05 12.57
CA SER A 231 5.93 -7.14 13.91
C SER A 231 6.28 -5.72 14.35
N VAL A 232 5.48 -5.15 15.25
CA VAL A 232 5.75 -3.85 15.85
C VAL A 232 7.14 -3.95 16.50
N PRO A 233 8.13 -3.15 16.06
CA PRO A 233 9.45 -3.18 16.66
C PRO A 233 9.30 -2.95 18.16
N GLU A 234 9.84 -3.85 18.98
CA GLU A 234 9.79 -3.73 20.42
C GLU A 234 10.30 -2.33 20.81
N PRO A 235 9.56 -1.54 21.61
CA PRO A 235 9.94 -0.18 21.89
C PRO A 235 11.37 -0.16 22.44
N GLY A 236 12.16 0.83 22.00
CA GLY A 236 13.56 1.01 22.40
C GLY A 236 13.79 1.09 23.92
N THR A 237 12.74 1.04 24.73
CA THR A 237 12.76 0.66 26.15
C THR A 237 13.67 -0.53 26.47
N LEU A 238 13.75 -1.57 25.63
CA LEU A 238 14.68 -2.68 25.86
C LEU A 238 16.16 -2.29 25.65
N ALA A 239 16.44 -1.28 24.83
CA ALA A 239 17.79 -0.70 24.71
C ALA A 239 18.05 0.35 25.80
N LEU A 240 17.02 1.09 26.23
CA LEU A 240 17.12 2.12 27.26
C LEU A 240 17.27 1.54 28.67
N LEU A 241 16.71 0.37 28.94
CA LEU A 241 16.85 -0.33 30.22
C LEU A 241 18.32 -0.66 30.57
N PRO A 242 19.12 -1.32 29.71
CA PRO A 242 20.53 -1.58 29.98
C PRO A 242 21.36 -0.28 30.00
N LEU A 243 21.06 0.70 29.16
CA LEU A 243 21.73 2.02 29.19
C LEU A 243 21.47 2.77 30.50
N GLY A 244 20.22 2.74 31.00
CA GLY A 244 19.84 3.31 32.29
C GLY A 244 20.54 2.62 33.46
N LEU A 245 20.63 1.29 33.44
CA LEU A 245 21.35 0.51 34.44
C LEU A 245 22.86 0.82 34.46
N LEU A 246 23.49 0.93 33.29
CA LEU A 246 24.90 1.33 33.16
C LEU A 246 25.13 2.75 33.70
N GLY A 247 24.22 3.68 33.42
CA GLY A 247 24.26 5.05 33.97
C GLY A 247 24.20 5.06 35.51
N MET A 248 23.31 4.25 36.11
CA MET A 248 23.22 4.13 37.56
C MET A 248 24.46 3.51 38.20
N ILE A 249 25.08 2.51 37.56
CA ILE A 249 26.34 1.91 38.02
C ILE A 249 27.48 2.95 37.98
N GLY A 250 27.55 3.78 36.94
CA GLY A 250 28.52 4.87 36.83
C GLY A 250 28.38 5.92 37.93
N LEU A 251 27.14 6.32 38.25
CA LEU A 251 26.83 7.24 39.35
C LEU A 251 27.15 6.65 40.72
N ALA A 252 26.87 5.37 40.94
CA ALA A 252 27.18 4.68 42.19
C ALA A 252 28.69 4.56 42.45
N ARG A 253 29.50 4.33 41.39
CA ARG A 253 30.96 4.28 41.49
C ARG A 253 31.58 5.65 41.79
N ARG A 254 31.03 6.74 41.23
CA ARG A 254 31.49 8.11 41.51
C ARG A 254 31.20 8.59 42.94
N ARG A 255 30.22 8.01 43.64
CA ARG A 255 29.90 8.36 45.04
C ARG A 255 30.77 7.63 46.08
N ARG A 256 31.55 6.63 45.65
CA ARG A 256 32.42 5.83 46.53
C ARG A 256 33.91 6.19 46.41
N ALA A 257 34.28 7.04 45.46
CA ALA A 257 35.62 7.63 45.34
C ALA A 257 35.57 9.07 45.85
#